data_AF-A0A7S0HJW3-F1
#
_entry.id   AF-A0A7S0HJW3-F1
#
_cell.length_a   1.000
_cell.length_b   1.000
_cell.length_c   1.000
_cell.angle_alpha   90.00
_cell.angle_beta   90.00
_cell.angle_gamma   90.00
#
_symmetry.space_group_name_H-M   'P 1'
#
loop_
_entity.id
_entity.type
_entity.pdbx_description
1 polymer ?
#
loop_
_entity_poly.entity_id
_entity_poly.type
_entity_poly.pdbx_seq_one_letter_code
_entity_poly.pdbx_strand_id
1 'polypeptide(L)'
;TAMAKFAADTPGKTVQELCEADIAEVGGGDPQKAIKKEGPTVKLLWLSRAMKFIQVLLQELVADAEASLSDCVRKAYESSLKQHHGMIVKGVFAAAVRAVPYRKNFMTGLAATEEE
;
A
#
# COMPACT_ATOMS: atom_id res chain seq x y z
N THR A 1 -24.52 8.07 -2.09
CA THR A 1 -23.21 8.28 -1.43
C THR A 1 -22.41 6.99 -1.45
N ALA A 2 -21.15 7.04 -1.87
CA ALA A 2 -20.26 5.86 -1.94
C ALA A 2 -20.16 5.07 -0.63
N MET A 3 -20.50 5.69 0.50
CA MET A 3 -20.59 5.05 1.83
C MET A 3 -21.73 4.04 1.98
N ALA A 4 -22.83 4.16 1.22
CA ALA A 4 -23.96 3.23 1.31
C ALA A 4 -23.66 1.84 0.71
N LYS A 5 -22.59 1.71 -0.09
CA LYS A 5 -22.19 0.45 -0.74
C LYS A 5 -21.37 -0.49 0.17
N PHE A 6 -20.98 -0.05 1.36
CA PHE A 6 -20.29 -0.89 2.35
C PHE A 6 -21.23 -1.56 3.37
N ALA A 7 -22.54 -1.26 3.31
CA ALA A 7 -23.48 -1.62 4.38
C ALA A 7 -24.22 -2.94 4.17
N ALA A 8 -24.17 -3.57 2.99
CA ALA A 8 -24.99 -4.74 2.69
C ALA A 8 -24.15 -5.93 2.22
N ASP A 9 -24.02 -6.92 3.11
CA ASP A 9 -23.82 -8.34 2.82
C ASP A 9 -22.45 -8.85 2.31
N THR A 10 -21.37 -8.12 2.59
CA THR A 10 -20.01 -8.66 2.38
C THR A 10 -19.46 -9.26 3.69
N PRO A 11 -18.86 -10.46 3.69
CA PRO A 11 -18.13 -10.96 4.85
C PRO A 11 -17.05 -9.95 5.29
N GLY A 12 -17.16 -9.48 6.53
CA GLY A 12 -16.23 -8.54 7.16
C GLY A 12 -16.68 -7.07 7.11
N LYS A 13 -17.38 -6.60 8.16
CA LYS A 13 -17.60 -5.17 8.43
C LYS A 13 -16.36 -4.51 9.04
N THR A 14 -15.48 -5.32 9.63
CA THR A 14 -14.22 -4.90 10.25
C THR A 14 -13.04 -5.71 9.70
N VAL A 15 -11.82 -5.17 9.86
CA VAL A 15 -10.58 -5.90 9.55
C VAL A 15 -10.48 -7.20 10.34
N GLN A 16 -10.93 -7.19 11.60
CA GLN A 16 -10.94 -8.37 12.46
C GLN A 16 -11.83 -9.47 11.88
N GLU A 17 -13.08 -9.14 11.55
CA GLU A 17 -14.03 -10.09 10.97
C GLU A 17 -13.53 -10.65 9.64
N LEU A 18 -12.85 -9.83 8.82
CA LEU A 18 -12.28 -10.28 7.55
C LEU A 18 -11.19 -11.34 7.77
N CYS A 19 -10.30 -11.14 8.74
CA CYS A 19 -9.25 -12.10 9.09
C CYS A 19 -9.83 -13.38 9.70
N GLU A 20 -10.79 -13.24 10.63
CA GLU A 20 -11.44 -14.39 11.27
C GLU A 20 -12.22 -15.25 10.26
N ALA A 21 -12.93 -14.61 9.33
CA ALA A 21 -13.63 -15.31 8.26
C ALA A 21 -12.68 -16.07 7.32
N ASP A 22 -11.55 -15.48 6.94
CA ASP A 22 -10.55 -16.13 6.09
C ASP A 22 -9.88 -17.33 6.78
N ILE A 23 -9.67 -17.25 8.10
CA ILE A 23 -9.18 -18.38 8.91
C ILE A 23 -10.24 -19.47 9.06
N ALA A 24 -11.51 -19.10 9.27
CA ALA A 24 -12.60 -20.07 9.39
C ALA A 24 -12.84 -20.84 8.08
N GLU A 25 -12.56 -20.23 6.92
CA GLU A 25 -12.73 -20.85 5.60
C GLU A 25 -11.74 -22.00 5.36
N VAL A 26 -10.56 -21.97 6.00
CA VAL A 26 -9.63 -23.10 5.93
C VAL A 26 -10.01 -24.17 6.95
N GLY A 27 -10.29 -25.38 6.46
CA GLY A 27 -10.71 -26.51 7.30
C GLY A 27 -9.82 -26.69 8.54
N GLY A 28 -10.43 -26.53 9.71
CA GLY A 28 -9.76 -26.65 11.01
C GLY A 28 -9.30 -25.33 11.65
N GLY A 29 -9.56 -24.17 11.04
CA GLY A 29 -9.26 -22.85 11.65
C GLY A 29 -7.76 -22.57 11.80
N ASP A 30 -6.91 -23.22 11.00
CA ASP A 30 -5.45 -23.11 11.06
C ASP A 30 -4.97 -21.83 10.35
N PRO A 31 -4.42 -20.84 11.07
CA PRO A 31 -3.96 -19.58 10.46
C PRO A 31 -2.87 -19.79 9.40
N GLN A 32 -2.05 -20.83 9.54
CA GLN A 32 -0.97 -21.10 8.59
C GLN A 32 -1.52 -21.59 7.24
N LYS A 33 -2.63 -22.34 7.26
CA LYS A 33 -3.34 -22.74 6.03
C LYS A 33 -4.02 -21.54 5.37
N ALA A 34 -4.60 -20.63 6.16
CA ALA A 34 -5.23 -19.42 5.64
C ALA A 34 -4.22 -18.54 4.89
N ILE A 35 -3.01 -18.37 5.47
CA ILE A 35 -1.90 -17.65 4.82
C ILE A 35 -1.51 -18.31 3.49
N LYS A 36 -1.39 -19.65 3.44
CA LYS A 36 -1.02 -20.38 2.22
C LYS A 36 -2.05 -20.25 1.09
N LYS A 37 -3.32 -19.98 1.42
CA LYS A 37 -4.38 -19.76 0.43
C LYS A 37 -4.27 -18.41 -0.28
N GLU A 38 -3.44 -17.49 0.23
CA GLU A 38 -3.33 -16.11 -0.27
C GLU A 38 -4.69 -15.39 -0.33
N GLY A 39 -5.51 -15.63 0.70
CA GLY A 39 -6.86 -15.08 0.86
C GLY A 39 -6.90 -13.58 1.23
N PRO A 40 -8.09 -13.05 1.57
CA PRO A 40 -8.27 -11.66 1.99
C PRO A 40 -7.28 -11.15 3.04
N THR A 41 -6.89 -11.98 4.02
CA THR A 41 -5.90 -11.61 5.05
C THR A 41 -4.54 -11.28 4.45
N VAL A 42 -4.06 -12.08 3.51
CA VAL A 42 -2.78 -11.87 2.84
C VAL A 42 -2.82 -10.65 1.93
N LYS A 43 -3.95 -10.43 1.24
CA LYS A 43 -4.16 -9.21 0.44
C LYS A 43 -4.16 -7.96 1.32
N LEU A 44 -4.80 -8.01 2.49
CA LEU A 44 -4.79 -6.94 3.47
C LEU A 44 -3.38 -6.66 4.01
N LEU A 45 -2.58 -7.70 4.24
CA LEU A 45 -1.18 -7.56 4.61
C LEU A 45 -0.36 -6.82 3.53
N TRP A 46 -0.56 -7.13 2.24
CA TRP A 46 0.12 -6.40 1.17
C TRP A 46 -0.35 -4.95 1.06
N LEU A 47 -1.64 -4.70 1.26
CA LEU A 47 -2.18 -3.34 1.33
C LEU A 47 -1.56 -2.56 2.48
N SER A 48 -1.44 -3.13 3.69
CA SER A 48 -0.85 -2.42 4.83
C SER A 48 0.63 -2.09 4.61
N ARG A 49 1.40 -2.97 3.97
CA ARG A 49 2.78 -2.70 3.55
C ARG A 49 2.87 -1.56 2.53
N ALA A 50 1.96 -1.53 1.56
CA ALA A 50 1.89 -0.45 0.57
C ALA A 50 1.48 0.90 1.21
N MET A 51 0.52 0.89 2.14
CA MET A 51 0.15 2.08 2.91
C MET A 51 1.33 2.61 3.72
N LYS A 52 2.13 1.73 4.33
CA LYS A 52 3.35 2.14 5.04
C LYS A 52 4.35 2.82 4.10
N PHE A 53 4.53 2.30 2.88
CA PHE A 53 5.36 2.95 1.87
C PHE A 53 4.86 4.36 1.54
N ILE A 54 3.57 4.53 1.29
CA ILE A 54 2.97 5.85 0.99
C ILE A 54 3.14 6.80 2.18
N GLN A 55 2.88 6.32 3.41
CA GLN A 55 3.06 7.12 4.62
C GLN A 55 4.50 7.64 4.73
N VAL A 56 5.51 6.76 4.56
CA VAL A 56 6.92 7.17 4.66
C VAL A 56 7.30 8.11 3.52
N LEU A 57 6.82 7.86 2.30
CA LEU A 57 7.02 8.78 1.17
C LEU A 57 6.51 10.19 1.50
N LEU A 58 5.30 10.30 2.05
CA LEU A 58 4.73 11.59 2.45
C LEU A 58 5.54 12.23 3.59
N GLN A 59 6.02 11.45 4.55
CA GLN A 59 6.89 11.94 5.63
C GLN A 59 8.21 12.49 5.08
N GLU A 60 8.87 11.79 4.16
CA GLU A 60 10.11 12.27 3.50
C GLU A 60 9.87 13.53 2.68
N LEU A 61 8.73 13.62 1.99
CA LEU A 61 8.36 14.83 1.23
C LEU A 61 8.15 16.05 2.13
N VAL A 62 7.58 15.87 3.32
CA VAL A 62 7.34 16.96 4.27
C VAL A 62 8.61 17.33 5.06
N ALA A 63 9.45 16.34 5.39
CA ALA A 63 10.66 16.56 6.17
C ALA A 63 11.72 17.38 5.42
N ASP A 64 11.79 17.26 4.09
CA ASP A 64 12.73 18.00 3.24
C ASP A 64 12.02 18.51 1.97
N ALA A 65 11.84 19.84 1.92
CA ALA A 65 11.21 20.53 0.81
C ALA A 65 12.06 20.52 -0.47
N GLU A 66 13.38 20.41 -0.32
CA GLU A 66 14.36 20.46 -1.41
C GLU A 66 14.71 19.06 -1.95
N ALA A 67 14.42 18.01 -1.18
CA ALA A 67 14.66 16.63 -1.61
C ALA A 67 13.93 16.29 -2.91
N SER A 68 14.65 15.64 -3.83
CA SER A 68 14.07 15.15 -5.09
C SER A 68 13.01 14.07 -4.81
N LEU A 69 11.94 14.05 -5.61
CA LEU A 69 10.88 13.04 -5.44
C LEU A 69 11.43 11.61 -5.58
N SER A 70 12.36 11.39 -6.51
CA SER A 70 12.99 10.08 -6.70
C SER A 70 13.76 9.62 -5.46
N ASP A 71 14.40 10.52 -4.72
CA ASP A 71 15.13 10.18 -3.49
C ASP A 71 14.17 9.87 -2.34
N CYS A 72 13.09 10.66 -2.19
CA CYS A 72 12.03 10.35 -1.22
C CYS A 72 11.39 8.98 -1.50
N VAL A 73 11.09 8.68 -2.77
CA VAL A 73 10.54 7.37 -3.21
C VAL A 73 11.52 6.23 -2.91
N ARG A 74 12.82 6.41 -3.13
CA ARG A 74 13.83 5.40 -2.79
C ARG A 74 13.88 5.14 -1.30
N LYS A 75 14.04 6.18 -0.47
CA LYS A 75 14.09 6.06 0.99
C LYS A 75 12.83 5.38 1.55
N ALA A 76 11.66 5.78 1.06
CA ALA A 76 10.40 5.18 1.45
C ALA A 76 10.36 3.68 1.09
N TYR A 77 10.83 3.30 -0.10
CA TYR A 77 10.88 1.89 -0.52
C TYR A 77 11.83 1.06 0.32
N GLU A 78 13.02 1.58 0.61
CA GLU A 78 14.05 0.88 1.38
C GLU A 78 13.61 0.58 2.81
N SER A 79 12.90 1.51 3.44
CA SER A 79 12.40 1.38 4.82
C SER A 79 11.07 0.62 4.94
N SER A 80 10.42 0.25 3.83
CA SER A 80 9.12 -0.42 3.84
C SER A 80 9.08 -1.67 2.95
N LEU A 81 8.76 -1.53 1.66
CA LEU A 81 8.43 -2.64 0.75
C LEU A 81 9.64 -3.49 0.33
N LYS A 82 10.86 -2.93 0.32
CA LYS A 82 12.06 -3.62 -0.20
C LYS A 82 12.29 -4.98 0.46
N GLN A 83 12.05 -5.10 1.77
CA GLN A 83 12.24 -6.35 2.52
C GLN A 83 11.26 -7.46 2.12
N HIS A 84 10.12 -7.10 1.53
CA HIS A 84 9.07 -8.05 1.14
C HIS A 84 9.12 -8.43 -0.34
N HIS A 85 9.91 -7.72 -1.15
CA HIS A 85 10.01 -7.98 -2.59
C HIS A 85 11.16 -8.93 -2.95
N GLY A 86 10.88 -9.83 -3.91
CA GLY A 86 11.90 -10.64 -4.57
C GLY A 86 12.81 -9.82 -5.50
N MET A 87 13.88 -10.43 -6.00
CA MET A 87 14.90 -9.76 -6.83
C MET A 87 14.31 -9.12 -8.10
N ILE A 88 13.36 -9.80 -8.76
CA ILE A 88 12.71 -9.30 -9.98
C ILE A 88 11.96 -8.00 -9.69
N VAL A 89 11.09 -8.01 -8.67
CA VAL A 89 10.27 -6.83 -8.30
C VAL A 89 11.16 -5.68 -7.82
N LYS A 90 12.27 -5.97 -7.13
CA LYS A 90 13.29 -4.96 -6.79
C LYS A 90 13.90 -4.31 -8.04
N GLY A 91 14.23 -5.09 -9.06
CA GLY A 91 14.74 -4.60 -10.33
C GLY A 91 13.74 -3.73 -11.08
N VAL A 92 12.47 -4.18 -11.15
CA VAL A 92 11.38 -3.40 -11.76
C VAL A 92 11.17 -2.08 -11.03
N PHE A 93 11.19 -2.09 -9.69
CA PHE A 93 11.09 -0.86 -8.91
C PHE A 93 12.24 0.11 -9.22
N ALA A 94 13.48 -0.38 -9.27
CA ALA A 94 14.63 0.46 -9.61
C ALA A 94 14.50 1.09 -11.01
N ALA A 95 13.88 0.40 -11.97
CA ALA A 95 13.54 0.96 -13.27
C ALA A 95 12.43 2.03 -13.15
N ALA A 96 11.35 1.74 -12.43
CA ALA A 96 10.22 2.65 -12.24
C ALA A 96 10.63 3.97 -11.57
N VAL A 97 11.60 3.97 -10.64
CA VAL A 97 12.10 5.19 -10.02
C VAL A 97 12.65 6.19 -11.06
N ARG A 98 13.18 5.71 -12.19
CA ARG A 98 13.67 6.59 -13.26
C ARG A 98 12.54 7.29 -14.02
N ALA A 99 11.32 6.78 -13.94
CA ALA A 99 10.12 7.36 -14.52
C ALA A 99 9.35 8.25 -13.52
N VAL A 100 9.84 8.37 -12.28
CA VAL A 100 9.23 9.27 -11.29
C VAL A 100 9.36 10.72 -11.79
N PRO A 101 8.26 11.51 -11.77
CA PRO A 101 8.28 12.87 -12.28
C PRO A 101 9.13 13.80 -11.40
N TYR A 102 9.41 14.99 -11.91
CA TYR A 102 9.97 16.06 -11.07
C TYR A 102 9.01 16.42 -9.94
N ARG A 103 9.57 16.75 -8.77
CA ARG A 103 8.82 17.12 -7.57
C ARG A 103 7.78 18.21 -7.84
N LYS A 104 8.16 19.25 -8.58
CA LYS A 104 7.24 20.34 -8.95
C LYS A 104 5.98 19.80 -9.65
N ASN A 105 6.16 18.97 -10.68
CA ASN A 105 5.04 18.40 -11.44
C ASN A 105 4.16 17.50 -10.57
N PHE A 106 4.78 16.72 -9.69
CA PHE A 106 4.06 15.87 -8.73
C PHE A 106 3.23 16.70 -7.74
N MET A 107 3.81 17.76 -7.17
CA MET A 107 3.10 18.65 -6.24
C MET A 107 1.97 19.41 -6.93
N THR A 108 2.19 19.90 -8.17
CA THR A 108 1.12 20.51 -8.97
C THR A 108 -0.01 19.51 -9.23
N GLY A 109 0.29 18.23 -9.47
CA GLY A 109 -0.74 17.20 -9.64
C GLY A 109 -1.49 16.81 -8.35
N LEU A 110 -0.90 17.06 -7.17
CA LEU A 110 -1.54 16.84 -5.87
C LEU A 110 -2.38 18.02 -5.40
N ALA A 111 -2.05 19.23 -5.85
CA ALA A 111 -2.80 20.42 -5.49
C ALA A 111 -4.25 20.28 -5.93
N ALA A 112 -5.19 20.66 -5.06
CA ALA A 112 -6.59 20.78 -5.45
C ALA A 112 -6.65 21.80 -6.60
N THR A 113 -7.20 21.39 -7.74
CA THR A 113 -7.65 22.35 -8.74
C THR A 113 -8.81 23.10 -8.12
N GLU A 114 -8.68 24.41 -7.92
CA GLU A 114 -9.86 25.25 -7.68
C GLU A 114 -10.76 25.07 -8.91
N GLU A 115 -11.91 24.39 -8.72
CA GLU A 115 -13.00 24.46 -9.69
C GLU A 115 -13.57 25.88 -9.57
N GLU A 116 -13.34 26.72 -10.59
CA GLU A 116 -14.08 27.98 -10.80
C GLU A 116 -15.54 27.70 -11.21
#